data_AF-A0A3B5MJJ3-F1
#
_entry.id   AF-A0A3B5MJJ3-F1
#
_cell.length_a   1.000
_cell.length_b   1.000
_cell.length_c   1.000
_cell.angle_alpha   90.00
_cell.angle_beta   90.00
_cell.angle_gamma   90.00
#
_symmetry.space_group_name_H-M   'P 1'
#
loop_
_entity.id
_entity.type
_entity.pdbx_description
1 polymer ?
#
loop_
_entity_poly.entity_id
_entity_poly.type
_entity_poly.pdbx_seq_one_letter_code
_entity_poly.pdbx_strand_id
1 'polypeptide(L)'
;VGIDGDDSKDWETNAKTIKLIKQRGKVKALDEEIHKQQDLDLDVEIDVHIGIAHTRWATHGVPSPVNSHPQRSDKNNEFIVIHNGIITNYKDLKKFLESKGYEFESETDTETIAKLVKYMYDNRESDDINFATLVERVIQQLEGAFALVFKSVHYPGEAVGTRRGSPLLMGVRSDHKLSTDHIPVLYRSSGKEKKSCSSMPRTDQDTCLFPLDEKAVEYYFASDAR
;
A
#
# COMPACT_ATOMS: atom_id res chain seq x y z
N VAL A 1 3.67 11.66 3.41
CA VAL A 1 3.68 10.40 4.18
C VAL A 1 2.26 9.98 4.48
N GLY A 2 2.03 8.69 4.67
CA GLY A 2 0.79 8.13 5.20
C GLY A 2 1.13 7.13 6.30
N ILE A 3 0.57 7.35 7.49
CA ILE A 3 0.88 6.62 8.73
C ILE A 3 -0.42 6.14 9.38
N ASP A 4 -0.36 5.17 10.29
CA ASP A 4 -1.52 4.80 11.12
C ASP A 4 -1.92 6.03 11.94
N GLY A 5 -3.22 6.24 12.11
CA GLY A 5 -3.77 7.39 12.83
C GLY A 5 -4.17 7.04 14.26
N ASP A 6 -4.79 8.01 14.94
CA ASP A 6 -5.12 8.03 16.37
C ASP A 6 -3.92 7.75 17.30
N ASP A 7 -3.65 8.68 18.22
CA ASP A 7 -2.56 8.62 19.20
C ASP A 7 -2.87 7.61 20.33
N SER A 8 -3.55 6.51 20.02
CA SER A 8 -3.90 5.46 20.97
C SER A 8 -2.73 4.50 21.19
N LYS A 9 -2.65 3.87 22.36
CA LYS A 9 -1.63 2.85 22.65
C LYS A 9 -1.97 1.48 22.05
N ASP A 10 -3.22 1.28 21.65
CA ASP A 10 -3.67 0.05 21.00
C ASP A 10 -3.48 0.16 19.49
N TRP A 11 -2.54 -0.62 18.95
CA TRP A 11 -2.18 -0.57 17.54
C TRP A 11 -3.35 -0.96 16.62
N GLU A 12 -4.26 -1.85 17.06
CA GLU A 12 -5.43 -2.26 16.28
C GLU A 12 -6.42 -1.10 16.10
N THR A 13 -6.52 -0.24 17.10
CA THR A 13 -7.31 0.99 17.03
C THR A 13 -6.64 2.01 16.11
N ASN A 14 -5.32 2.17 16.22
CA ASN A 14 -4.57 3.12 15.40
C ASN A 14 -4.66 2.78 13.91
N ALA A 15 -4.54 1.50 13.59
CA ALA A 15 -4.56 1.02 12.21
C ALA A 15 -5.93 1.16 11.51
N LYS A 16 -7.01 1.50 12.25
CA LYS A 16 -8.34 1.80 11.67
C LYS A 16 -8.47 3.21 11.12
N THR A 17 -7.48 4.07 11.34
CA THR A 17 -7.44 5.40 10.76
C THR A 17 -6.10 5.63 10.08
N ILE A 18 -6.07 6.51 9.08
CA ILE A 18 -4.85 6.85 8.35
C ILE A 18 -4.71 8.37 8.29
N LYS A 19 -3.56 8.88 8.74
CA LYS A 19 -3.20 10.30 8.60
C LYS A 19 -2.30 10.50 7.39
N LEU A 20 -2.62 11.52 6.59
CA LEU A 20 -1.84 11.91 5.42
C LEU A 20 -1.25 13.31 5.61
N ILE A 21 0.08 13.40 5.62
CA ILE A 21 0.80 14.68 5.67
C ILE A 21 1.56 14.82 4.36
N LYS A 22 1.18 15.82 3.56
CA LYS A 22 1.72 16.04 2.21
C LYS A 22 2.09 17.50 2.07
N GLN A 23 3.32 17.76 1.62
CA GLN A 23 3.82 19.12 1.46
C GLN A 23 4.48 19.31 0.10
N ARG A 24 4.28 20.49 -0.51
CA ARG A 24 5.00 20.87 -1.73
C ARG A 24 6.41 21.35 -1.35
N GLY A 25 7.42 20.87 -2.04
CA GLY A 25 8.80 21.35 -1.90
C GLY A 25 9.76 20.22 -1.57
N LYS A 26 10.84 20.56 -0.86
CA LYS A 26 11.87 19.60 -0.42
C LYS A 26 11.40 18.83 0.81
N VAL A 27 12.02 17.69 1.08
CA VAL A 27 11.75 16.86 2.27
C VAL A 27 11.83 17.66 3.57
N LYS A 28 12.76 18.62 3.67
CA LYS A 28 12.84 19.52 4.84
C LYS A 28 11.53 20.28 5.13
N ALA A 29 10.82 20.72 4.09
CA ALA A 29 9.53 21.40 4.28
C ALA A 29 8.44 20.44 4.79
N LEU A 30 8.49 19.17 4.38
CA LEU A 30 7.60 18.13 4.88
C LEU A 30 7.93 17.78 6.34
N ASP A 31 9.21 17.70 6.68
CA ASP A 31 9.69 17.48 8.05
C ASP A 31 9.21 18.59 9.00
N GLU A 32 9.36 19.85 8.59
CA GLU A 32 8.82 21.00 9.31
C GLU A 32 7.28 20.98 9.43
N GLU A 33 6.56 20.40 8.44
CA GLU A 33 5.11 20.28 8.47
C GLU A 33 4.62 19.18 9.42
N ILE A 34 5.37 18.08 9.53
CA ILE A 34 5.07 16.98 10.46
C ILE A 34 5.17 17.49 11.91
N HIS A 35 6.23 18.21 12.25
CA HIS A 35 6.44 18.75 13.61
C HIS A 35 5.47 19.90 13.97
N LYS A 36 4.67 20.39 13.02
CA LYS A 36 3.64 21.40 13.26
C LYS A 36 2.26 20.81 13.55
N GLN A 37 2.05 19.51 13.29
CA GLN A 37 0.77 18.87 13.57
C GLN A 37 0.54 18.83 15.08
N GLN A 38 -0.50 19.54 15.54
CA GLN A 38 -0.85 19.57 16.97
C GLN A 38 -1.65 18.35 17.41
N ASP A 39 -2.26 17.67 16.45
CA ASP A 39 -3.08 16.48 16.63
C ASP A 39 -2.28 15.20 16.46
N LEU A 40 -0.94 15.26 16.39
CA LEU A 40 -0.06 14.11 16.27
C LEU A 40 0.86 14.04 17.49
N ASP A 41 0.61 13.08 18.36
CA ASP A 41 1.50 12.77 19.48
C ASP A 41 2.63 11.84 18.99
N LEU A 42 3.83 12.43 18.86
CA LEU A 42 5.03 11.72 18.40
C LEU A 42 5.65 10.80 19.48
N ASP A 43 5.17 10.89 20.72
CA ASP A 43 5.67 10.10 21.85
C ASP A 43 4.88 8.79 22.06
N VAL A 44 3.87 8.52 21.22
CA VAL A 44 3.10 7.26 21.27
C VAL A 44 3.96 6.09 20.83
N GLU A 45 4.08 5.11 21.72
CA GLU A 45 4.72 3.82 21.41
C GLU A 45 3.71 2.88 20.75
N ILE A 46 4.07 2.33 19.59
CA ILE A 46 3.20 1.48 18.77
C ILE A 46 3.93 0.18 18.44
N ASP A 47 3.35 -0.95 18.84
CA ASP A 47 3.93 -2.29 18.61
C ASP A 47 3.97 -2.68 17.12
N VAL A 48 2.95 -2.31 16.35
CA VAL A 48 2.83 -2.60 14.92
C VAL A 48 2.37 -1.36 14.18
N HIS A 49 3.18 -0.88 13.24
CA HIS A 49 2.88 0.33 12.47
C HIS A 49 3.32 0.18 11.01
N ILE A 50 2.53 0.74 10.09
CA ILE A 50 2.94 0.86 8.68
C ILE A 50 2.95 2.34 8.27
N GLY A 51 4.15 2.84 7.99
CA GLY A 51 4.36 4.13 7.34
C GLY A 51 4.72 3.96 5.87
N ILE A 52 4.08 4.73 4.99
CA ILE A 52 4.50 4.86 3.59
C ILE A 52 4.87 6.31 3.25
N ALA A 53 5.99 6.50 2.56
CA ALA A 53 6.54 7.80 2.21
C ALA A 53 6.89 7.86 0.72
N HIS A 54 6.83 9.06 0.13
CA HIS A 54 7.12 9.25 -1.28
C HIS A 54 7.66 10.64 -1.56
N THR A 55 8.70 10.70 -2.40
CA THR A 55 9.16 11.94 -3.04
C THR A 55 8.75 11.93 -4.50
N ARG A 56 8.00 12.95 -4.92
CA ARG A 56 7.36 12.97 -6.23
C ARG A 56 8.10 13.85 -7.22
N TRP A 57 8.50 13.28 -8.35
CA TRP A 57 8.78 14.03 -9.57
C TRP A 57 7.49 14.09 -10.40
N ALA A 58 6.87 15.27 -10.50
CA ALA A 58 5.59 15.44 -11.16
C ALA A 58 5.66 15.15 -12.67
N THR A 59 4.89 14.18 -13.14
CA THR A 59 4.66 13.85 -14.57
C THR A 59 3.27 14.31 -15.04
N HIS A 60 2.24 14.07 -14.22
CA HIS A 60 0.86 14.53 -14.43
C HIS A 60 0.39 15.46 -13.30
N GLY A 61 -0.19 16.61 -13.63
CA GLY A 61 -0.68 17.59 -12.65
C GLY A 61 0.43 18.38 -11.95
N VAL A 62 0.12 19.62 -11.58
CA VAL A 62 1.10 20.55 -10.98
C VAL A 62 1.56 20.09 -9.60
N PRO A 63 2.80 20.37 -9.16
CA PRO A 63 3.23 20.10 -7.80
C PRO A 63 2.35 20.82 -6.77
N SER A 64 1.60 20.06 -5.99
CA SER A 64 0.70 20.53 -4.93
C SER A 64 0.48 19.42 -3.90
N PRO A 65 0.05 19.73 -2.66
CA PRO A 65 -0.29 18.71 -1.67
C PRO A 65 -1.31 17.69 -2.18
N VAL A 66 -2.31 18.13 -2.95
CA VAL A 66 -3.36 17.29 -3.54
C VAL A 66 -2.77 16.29 -4.55
N ASN A 67 -1.85 16.74 -5.41
CA ASN A 67 -1.19 15.88 -6.40
C ASN A 67 0.00 15.09 -5.83
N SER A 68 0.46 15.39 -4.60
CA SER A 68 1.49 14.61 -3.92
C SER A 68 0.95 13.25 -3.48
N HIS A 69 1.84 12.27 -3.41
CA HIS A 69 1.54 10.94 -2.88
C HIS A 69 1.72 10.93 -1.34
N PRO A 70 1.06 10.02 -0.60
CA PRO A 70 0.13 9.00 -1.07
C PRO A 70 -1.16 9.56 -1.68
N GLN A 71 -1.67 8.87 -2.71
CA GLN A 71 -3.03 9.09 -3.20
C GLN A 71 -4.01 8.22 -2.43
N ARG A 72 -5.22 8.72 -2.21
CA ARG A 72 -6.25 8.07 -1.38
C ARG A 72 -7.47 7.65 -2.18
N SER A 73 -8.17 6.62 -1.73
CA SER A 73 -9.40 6.12 -2.36
C SER A 73 -10.63 6.98 -2.08
N ASP A 74 -10.71 7.62 -0.92
CA ASP A 74 -11.87 8.38 -0.47
C ASP A 74 -11.43 9.40 0.60
N LYS A 75 -12.38 10.16 1.16
CA LYS A 75 -12.09 11.18 2.18
C LYS A 75 -11.64 10.59 3.52
N ASN A 76 -11.95 9.33 3.78
CA ASN A 76 -11.61 8.60 5.01
C ASN A 76 -10.29 7.82 4.89
N ASN A 77 -9.62 7.90 3.74
CA ASN A 77 -8.35 7.24 3.46
C ASN A 77 -8.41 5.70 3.56
N GLU A 78 -9.53 5.05 3.19
CA GLU A 78 -9.66 3.58 3.36
C GLU A 78 -8.52 2.79 2.69
N PHE A 79 -8.08 3.25 1.52
CA PHE A 79 -6.87 2.77 0.84
C PHE A 79 -6.00 3.96 0.45
N ILE A 80 -4.70 3.80 0.66
CA ILE A 80 -3.69 4.73 0.18
C ILE A 80 -2.59 4.01 -0.60
N VAL A 81 -2.02 4.69 -1.59
CA VAL A 81 -0.98 4.13 -2.45
C VAL A 81 0.09 5.16 -2.78
N ILE A 82 1.33 4.71 -2.80
CA ILE A 82 2.47 5.43 -3.39
C ILE A 82 2.89 4.76 -4.69
N HIS A 83 3.29 5.56 -5.67
CA HIS A 83 3.54 5.09 -7.03
C HIS A 83 4.77 5.75 -7.66
N ASN A 84 5.65 4.92 -8.24
CA ASN A 84 6.72 5.32 -9.14
C ASN A 84 6.50 4.73 -10.53
N GLY A 85 6.15 5.58 -11.49
CA GLY A 85 5.87 5.16 -12.85
C GLY A 85 4.82 6.04 -13.53
N ILE A 86 4.22 5.51 -14.59
CA ILE A 86 3.14 6.15 -15.33
C ILE A 86 2.11 5.07 -15.69
N ILE A 87 0.85 5.31 -15.33
CA ILE A 87 -0.29 4.50 -15.77
C ILE A 87 -0.80 5.06 -17.10
N THR A 88 -0.55 4.36 -18.21
CA THR A 88 -0.81 4.90 -19.56
C THR A 88 -2.29 4.95 -19.91
N ASN A 89 -3.09 4.06 -19.33
CA ASN A 89 -4.54 3.98 -19.55
C ASN A 89 -5.38 4.67 -18.46
N TYR A 90 -4.78 5.57 -17.65
CA TYR A 90 -5.48 6.21 -16.52
C TYR A 90 -6.75 6.98 -16.93
N LYS A 91 -6.81 7.52 -18.15
CA LYS A 91 -7.99 8.25 -18.64
C LYS A 91 -9.22 7.33 -18.77
N ASP A 92 -9.01 6.11 -19.24
CA ASP A 92 -10.08 5.12 -19.39
C ASP A 92 -10.53 4.62 -18.02
N LEU A 93 -9.58 4.35 -17.12
CA LEU A 93 -9.85 3.98 -15.73
C LEU A 93 -10.61 5.09 -15.00
N LYS A 94 -10.21 6.35 -15.17
CA LYS A 94 -10.87 7.52 -14.56
C LYS A 94 -12.33 7.63 -15.02
N LYS A 95 -12.59 7.58 -16.33
CA LYS A 95 -13.95 7.60 -16.87
C LYS A 95 -14.81 6.45 -16.34
N PHE A 96 -14.24 5.25 -16.28
CA PHE A 96 -14.93 4.09 -15.74
C PHE A 96 -15.30 4.30 -14.27
N LEU A 97 -14.36 4.74 -13.43
CA LEU A 97 -14.58 4.94 -12.00
C LEU A 97 -15.55 6.10 -11.72
N GLU A 98 -15.46 7.20 -12.47
CA GLU A 98 -16.45 8.30 -12.43
C GLU A 98 -17.85 7.79 -12.77
N SER A 99 -17.99 6.91 -13.78
CA SER A 99 -19.29 6.29 -14.12
C SER A 99 -19.85 5.37 -13.03
N LYS A 100 -19.00 4.93 -12.09
CA LYS A 100 -19.37 4.14 -10.91
C LYS A 100 -19.59 5.00 -9.66
N GLY A 101 -19.49 6.33 -9.78
CA GLY A 101 -19.74 7.28 -8.68
C GLY A 101 -18.51 7.63 -7.85
N TYR A 102 -17.29 7.27 -8.28
CA TYR A 102 -16.07 7.67 -7.59
C TYR A 102 -15.66 9.08 -8.02
N GLU A 103 -15.55 9.99 -7.06
CA GLU A 103 -15.08 11.36 -7.27
C GLU A 103 -13.54 11.43 -7.20
N PHE A 104 -12.94 12.22 -8.09
CA PHE A 104 -11.49 12.47 -8.13
C PHE A 104 -11.18 13.86 -7.60
N GLU A 105 -10.12 13.97 -6.81
CA GLU A 105 -9.65 15.26 -6.28
C GLU A 105 -8.32 15.74 -6.90
N SER A 106 -7.58 14.86 -7.56
CA SER A 106 -6.28 15.14 -8.17
C SER A 106 -6.30 15.01 -9.69
N GLU A 107 -5.23 15.51 -10.29
CA GLU A 107 -4.96 15.41 -11.73
C GLU A 107 -3.99 14.25 -12.05
N THR A 108 -3.66 13.44 -11.05
CA THR A 108 -2.63 12.39 -11.19
C THR A 108 -3.23 11.10 -11.73
N ASP A 109 -2.47 10.41 -12.56
CA ASP A 109 -2.74 9.03 -12.96
C ASP A 109 -2.84 8.10 -11.75
N THR A 110 -2.03 8.36 -10.73
CA THR A 110 -1.92 7.54 -9.51
C THR A 110 -3.23 7.45 -8.72
N GLU A 111 -4.06 8.49 -8.71
CA GLU A 111 -5.33 8.45 -7.98
C GLU A 111 -6.28 7.37 -8.54
N THR A 112 -6.19 7.08 -9.84
CA THR A 112 -7.00 6.00 -10.44
C THR A 112 -6.69 4.64 -9.80
N ILE A 113 -5.45 4.41 -9.36
CA ILE A 113 -5.04 3.18 -8.68
C ILE A 113 -5.72 3.08 -7.31
N ALA A 114 -5.71 4.17 -6.52
CA ALA A 114 -6.33 4.21 -5.20
C ALA A 114 -7.85 4.03 -5.27
N LYS A 115 -8.50 4.67 -6.25
CA LYS A 115 -9.93 4.51 -6.51
C LYS A 115 -10.26 3.09 -6.99
N LEU A 116 -9.42 2.50 -7.84
CA LEU A 116 -9.64 1.17 -8.39
C LEU A 116 -9.51 0.07 -7.34
N VAL A 117 -8.54 0.15 -6.41
CA VAL A 117 -8.44 -0.84 -5.32
C VAL A 117 -9.69 -0.81 -4.44
N LYS A 118 -10.22 0.38 -4.14
CA LYS A 118 -11.49 0.52 -3.42
C LYS A 118 -12.66 -0.05 -4.22
N TYR A 119 -12.74 0.21 -5.53
CA TYR A 119 -13.74 -0.42 -6.39
C TYR A 119 -13.70 -1.96 -6.33
N MET A 120 -12.51 -2.55 -6.37
CA MET A 120 -12.36 -4.01 -6.24
C MET A 120 -12.77 -4.53 -4.87
N TYR A 121 -12.50 -3.76 -3.81
CA TYR A 121 -12.92 -4.07 -2.45
C TYR A 121 -14.45 -3.98 -2.30
N ASP A 122 -15.06 -2.90 -2.78
CA ASP A 122 -16.52 -2.66 -2.69
C ASP A 122 -17.33 -3.69 -3.50
N ASN A 123 -16.71 -4.31 -4.52
CA ASN A 123 -17.33 -5.33 -5.39
C ASN A 123 -16.71 -6.74 -5.18
N ARG A 124 -16.15 -7.00 -4.00
CA ARG A 124 -15.59 -8.31 -3.65
C ARG A 124 -16.67 -9.39 -3.55
N GLU A 125 -16.28 -10.62 -3.83
CA GLU A 125 -17.18 -11.78 -3.76
C GLU A 125 -17.36 -12.31 -2.35
N SER A 126 -16.42 -12.01 -1.45
CA SER A 126 -16.41 -12.45 -0.06
C SER A 126 -15.71 -11.42 0.82
N ASP A 127 -16.14 -11.30 2.06
CA ASP A 127 -15.59 -10.35 3.05
C ASP A 127 -14.17 -10.71 3.51
N ASP A 128 -13.74 -11.96 3.31
CA ASP A 128 -12.41 -12.47 3.66
C ASP A 128 -11.38 -12.36 2.51
N ILE A 129 -11.64 -11.51 1.51
CA ILE A 129 -10.72 -11.34 0.39
C ILE A 129 -9.35 -10.84 0.89
N ASN A 130 -8.29 -11.57 0.57
CA ASN A 130 -6.92 -11.20 0.93
C ASN A 130 -6.47 -9.90 0.22
N PHE A 131 -5.71 -9.04 0.90
CA PHE A 131 -5.22 -7.78 0.36
C PHE A 131 -4.42 -7.95 -0.95
N ALA A 132 -3.52 -8.93 -1.01
CA ALA A 132 -2.75 -9.25 -2.21
C ALA A 132 -3.67 -9.63 -3.39
N THR A 133 -4.79 -10.30 -3.13
CA THR A 133 -5.78 -10.65 -4.17
C THR A 133 -6.46 -9.41 -4.75
N LEU A 134 -6.74 -8.39 -3.93
CA LEU A 134 -7.26 -7.11 -4.44
C LEU A 134 -6.22 -6.41 -5.32
N VAL A 135 -4.96 -6.34 -4.85
CA VAL A 135 -3.89 -5.71 -5.61
C VAL A 135 -3.61 -6.47 -6.92
N GLU A 136 -3.67 -7.80 -6.93
CA GLU A 136 -3.61 -8.62 -8.14
C GLU A 136 -4.70 -8.21 -9.16
N ARG A 137 -5.95 -8.05 -8.72
CA ARG A 137 -7.07 -7.61 -9.58
C ARG A 137 -6.83 -6.20 -10.14
N VAL A 138 -6.26 -5.30 -9.34
CA VAL A 138 -5.91 -3.93 -9.75
C VAL A 138 -4.84 -3.95 -10.85
N ILE A 139 -3.70 -4.62 -10.63
CA ILE A 139 -2.58 -4.58 -11.58
C ILE A 139 -2.89 -5.24 -12.93
N GLN A 140 -3.91 -6.11 -13.00
CA GLN A 140 -4.42 -6.67 -14.25
C GLN A 140 -5.10 -5.62 -15.15
N GLN A 141 -5.64 -4.55 -14.57
CA GLN A 141 -6.30 -3.47 -15.30
C GLN A 141 -5.36 -2.31 -15.64
N LEU A 142 -4.21 -2.22 -14.98
CA LEU A 142 -3.24 -1.15 -15.21
C LEU A 142 -2.41 -1.43 -16.45
N GLU A 143 -2.17 -0.40 -17.26
CA GLU A 143 -1.19 -0.39 -18.35
C GLU A 143 -0.03 0.57 -18.03
N GLY A 144 1.14 0.30 -18.61
CA GLY A 144 2.36 1.07 -18.36
C GLY A 144 3.28 0.43 -17.33
N ALA A 145 4.15 1.27 -16.75
CA ALA A 145 5.17 0.86 -15.78
C ALA A 145 4.89 1.49 -14.42
N PHE A 146 5.04 0.72 -13.35
CA PHE A 146 4.76 1.13 -11.98
C PHE A 146 5.57 0.33 -10.97
N ALA A 147 5.89 0.97 -9.85
CA ALA A 147 6.21 0.34 -8.58
C ALA A 147 5.25 0.94 -7.54
N LEU A 148 4.55 0.08 -6.82
CA LEU A 148 3.43 0.45 -5.95
C LEU A 148 3.65 -0.14 -4.55
N VAL A 149 3.27 0.62 -3.53
CA VAL A 149 3.08 0.12 -2.17
C VAL A 149 1.73 0.61 -1.67
N PHE A 150 0.90 -0.34 -1.23
CA PHE A 150 -0.44 -0.12 -0.74
C PHE A 150 -0.50 -0.26 0.78
N LYS A 151 -1.40 0.51 1.39
CA LYS A 151 -1.82 0.41 2.79
C LYS A 151 -3.33 0.62 2.87
N SER A 152 -3.99 -0.04 3.82
CA SER A 152 -5.44 0.10 4.04
C SER A 152 -5.84 -0.10 5.49
N VAL A 153 -6.90 0.59 5.92
CA VAL A 153 -7.53 0.37 7.23
C VAL A 153 -8.26 -0.97 7.35
N HIS A 154 -8.61 -1.58 6.21
CA HIS A 154 -9.27 -2.89 6.17
C HIS A 154 -8.28 -4.06 6.36
N TYR A 155 -6.98 -3.77 6.23
CA TYR A 155 -5.88 -4.72 6.35
C TYR A 155 -4.81 -4.14 7.30
N PRO A 156 -5.15 -3.94 8.59
CA PRO A 156 -4.26 -3.32 9.56
C PRO A 156 -2.99 -4.15 9.73
N GLY A 157 -1.82 -3.50 9.74
CA GLY A 157 -0.53 -4.19 9.85
C GLY A 157 -0.09 -4.92 8.57
N GLU A 158 -0.81 -4.77 7.45
CA GLU A 158 -0.41 -5.31 6.15
C GLU A 158 0.04 -4.23 5.14
N ALA A 159 1.10 -4.54 4.40
CA ALA A 159 1.53 -3.78 3.23
C ALA A 159 1.61 -4.70 2.01
N VAL A 160 1.22 -4.19 0.84
CA VAL A 160 1.38 -4.92 -0.42
C VAL A 160 2.22 -4.11 -1.38
N GLY A 161 3.40 -4.64 -1.72
CA GLY A 161 4.29 -4.09 -2.73
C GLY A 161 4.18 -4.85 -4.06
N THR A 162 4.19 -4.14 -5.19
CA THR A 162 4.20 -4.76 -6.53
C THR A 162 4.91 -3.87 -7.55
N ARG A 163 5.45 -4.48 -8.61
CA ARG A 163 6.13 -3.75 -9.68
C ARG A 163 5.92 -4.34 -11.07
N ARG A 164 5.97 -3.47 -12.07
CA ARG A 164 6.09 -3.79 -13.49
C ARG A 164 6.92 -2.69 -14.16
N GLY A 165 8.10 -3.00 -14.66
CA GLY A 165 8.95 -2.03 -15.36
C GLY A 165 9.53 -0.87 -14.52
N SER A 166 9.39 -0.88 -13.19
CA SER A 166 9.95 0.12 -12.26
C SER A 166 10.60 -0.57 -11.05
N PRO A 167 11.76 -0.11 -10.53
CA PRO A 167 12.42 -0.73 -9.37
C PRO A 167 11.58 -0.72 -8.08
N LEU A 168 11.59 -1.84 -7.36
CA LEU A 168 11.06 -2.01 -6.02
C LEU A 168 11.83 -3.15 -5.34
N LEU A 169 12.29 -2.92 -4.12
CA LEU A 169 12.97 -3.89 -3.27
C LEU A 169 12.39 -3.84 -1.86
N MET A 170 12.62 -4.91 -1.09
CA MET A 170 12.21 -5.04 0.31
C MET A 170 13.42 -5.46 1.13
N GLY A 171 13.88 -4.58 2.01
CA GLY A 171 14.83 -4.91 3.07
C GLY A 171 14.12 -5.54 4.26
N VAL A 172 14.84 -6.33 5.04
CA VAL A 172 14.36 -6.98 6.26
C VAL A 172 15.42 -6.84 7.36
N ARG A 173 14.99 -6.54 8.58
CA ARG A 173 15.84 -6.53 9.78
C ARG A 173 15.13 -7.27 10.91
N SER A 174 15.84 -8.17 11.57
CA SER A 174 15.41 -8.83 12.80
C SER A 174 16.64 -9.22 13.61
N ASP A 175 16.52 -9.19 14.93
CA ASP A 175 17.54 -9.73 15.83
C ASP A 175 17.49 -11.27 15.92
N HIS A 176 16.47 -11.87 15.30
CA HIS A 176 16.23 -13.31 15.28
C HIS A 176 16.54 -13.92 13.92
N LYS A 177 16.78 -15.23 13.92
CA LYS A 177 17.01 -15.98 12.68
C LYS A 177 15.73 -15.97 11.83
N LEU A 178 15.89 -15.64 10.56
CA LEU A 178 14.82 -15.69 9.58
C LEU A 178 14.57 -17.14 9.11
N SER A 179 13.33 -17.44 8.74
CA SER A 179 12.86 -18.75 8.30
C SER A 179 13.56 -19.27 7.03
N THR A 180 13.91 -18.37 6.11
CA THR A 180 14.52 -18.70 4.82
C THR A 180 15.39 -17.56 4.29
N ASP A 181 16.34 -17.86 3.40
CA ASP A 181 17.07 -16.89 2.57
C ASP A 181 16.55 -16.85 1.12
N HIS A 182 15.57 -17.71 0.79
CA HIS A 182 14.92 -17.79 -0.52
C HIS A 182 13.40 -17.90 -0.38
N ILE A 183 12.68 -16.88 -0.84
CA ILE A 183 11.21 -16.84 -0.79
C ILE A 183 10.66 -17.48 -2.08
N PRO A 184 9.90 -18.60 -2.00
CA PRO A 184 9.32 -19.22 -3.17
C PRO A 184 8.20 -18.34 -3.77
N VAL A 185 8.06 -18.37 -5.10
CA VAL A 185 6.96 -17.68 -5.80
C VAL A 185 5.71 -18.55 -5.77
N LEU A 186 4.60 -17.98 -5.31
CA LEU A 186 3.31 -18.64 -5.26
C LEU A 186 2.43 -18.24 -6.45
N TYR A 187 1.69 -19.21 -6.99
CA TYR A 187 0.71 -19.00 -8.05
C TYR A 187 -0.69 -19.30 -7.53
N ARG A 188 -1.69 -18.54 -7.97
CA ARG A 188 -3.09 -18.89 -7.70
C ARG A 188 -3.50 -20.05 -8.60
N SER A 189 -3.97 -21.13 -7.99
CA SER A 189 -4.59 -22.23 -8.73
C SER A 189 -5.88 -21.71 -9.37
N SER A 190 -5.91 -21.64 -10.71
CA SER A 190 -7.12 -21.42 -11.49
C SER A 190 -7.99 -22.67 -11.39
N GLY A 191 -8.85 -22.72 -10.36
CA GLY A 191 -9.69 -23.88 -10.06
C GLY A 191 -10.77 -24.12 -11.12
N LYS A 192 -10.45 -24.97 -12.09
CA LYS A 192 -11.42 -25.83 -12.80
C LYS A 192 -11.03 -27.31 -12.67
N GLU A 193 -10.59 -27.77 -11.49
CA GLU A 193 -10.49 -29.21 -11.25
C GLU A 193 -11.02 -29.59 -9.85
N LYS A 194 -12.03 -30.46 -9.86
CA LYS A 194 -12.46 -31.24 -8.71
C LYS A 194 -11.44 -32.37 -8.51
N LYS A 195 -11.03 -32.53 -7.24
CA LYS A 195 -10.34 -33.66 -6.59
C LYS A 195 -8.81 -33.61 -6.50
N SER A 196 -8.36 -33.59 -5.25
CA SER A 196 -7.09 -34.14 -4.76
C SER A 196 -5.81 -33.41 -5.19
N CYS A 197 -5.70 -32.13 -4.83
CA CYS A 197 -4.42 -31.59 -4.38
C CYS A 197 -4.74 -30.51 -3.34
N SER A 198 -4.14 -30.63 -2.16
CA SER A 198 -4.32 -29.69 -1.05
C SER A 198 -4.05 -28.27 -1.51
N SER A 199 -5.07 -27.41 -1.49
CA SER A 199 -4.88 -25.96 -1.51
C SER A 199 -4.05 -25.62 -0.27
N MET A 200 -2.74 -25.43 -0.44
CA MET A 200 -1.90 -24.99 0.67
C MET A 200 -2.41 -23.62 1.13
N PRO A 201 -2.67 -23.42 2.43
CA PRO A 201 -2.85 -22.08 2.97
C PRO A 201 -1.61 -21.25 2.61
N ARG A 202 -1.77 -19.97 2.23
CA ARG A 202 -0.65 -19.04 1.96
C ARG A 202 0.22 -18.77 3.20
N THR A 203 -0.09 -19.39 4.32
CA THR A 203 0.50 -19.19 5.66
C THR A 203 1.18 -20.47 6.16
N ASP A 204 1.80 -21.24 5.27
CA ASP A 204 2.65 -22.35 5.73
C ASP A 204 4.05 -21.82 6.03
N GLN A 205 4.65 -22.28 7.14
CA GLN A 205 5.96 -21.83 7.65
C GLN A 205 7.08 -21.93 6.59
N ASP A 206 6.91 -22.79 5.60
CA ASP A 206 7.89 -23.02 4.53
C ASP A 206 7.78 -22.06 3.34
N THR A 207 6.79 -21.16 3.32
CA THR A 207 6.48 -20.32 2.14
C THR A 207 6.70 -18.82 2.34
N CYS A 208 6.98 -18.39 3.58
CA CYS A 208 7.07 -16.99 3.97
C CYS A 208 8.39 -16.70 4.71
N LEU A 209 8.85 -15.45 4.62
CA LEU A 209 9.98 -14.94 5.38
C LEU A 209 9.48 -14.36 6.71
N PHE A 210 9.89 -14.93 7.84
CA PHE A 210 9.56 -14.43 9.18
C PHE A 210 10.62 -14.85 10.21
N PRO A 211 10.75 -14.14 11.34
CA PRO A 211 11.61 -14.56 12.46
C PRO A 211 11.09 -15.85 13.13
N LEU A 212 11.98 -16.81 13.44
CA LEU A 212 11.60 -18.15 13.91
C LEU A 212 11.13 -18.21 15.38
N ASP A 213 11.79 -17.48 16.28
CA ASP A 213 11.61 -17.64 17.74
C ASP A 213 10.74 -16.53 18.36
N GLU A 214 10.69 -15.36 17.73
CA GLU A 214 10.03 -14.16 18.22
C GLU A 214 9.36 -13.42 17.06
N LYS A 215 8.50 -12.44 17.33
CA LYS A 215 7.77 -11.69 16.29
C LYS A 215 8.47 -10.42 15.81
N ALA A 216 9.53 -9.99 16.49
CA ALA A 216 10.21 -8.73 16.20
C ALA A 216 10.89 -8.75 14.81
N VAL A 217 10.38 -7.93 13.88
CA VAL A 217 10.90 -7.79 12.53
C VAL A 217 10.49 -6.44 11.94
N GLU A 218 11.38 -5.85 11.15
CA GLU A 218 11.13 -4.62 10.40
C GLU A 218 11.34 -4.86 8.91
N TYR A 219 10.42 -4.33 8.10
CA TYR A 219 10.46 -4.42 6.64
C TYR A 219 10.58 -3.03 6.02
N TYR A 220 11.45 -2.89 5.01
CA TYR A 220 11.74 -1.62 4.36
C TYR A 220 11.48 -1.72 2.85
N PHE A 221 10.35 -1.21 2.38
CA PHE A 221 10.08 -1.08 0.95
C PHE A 221 10.78 0.15 0.39
N ALA A 222 11.55 -0.01 -0.69
CA ALA A 222 12.25 1.10 -1.34
C ALA A 222 12.32 0.93 -2.85
N SER A 223 12.43 2.03 -3.59
CA SER A 223 12.69 2.03 -5.03
C SER A 223 14.17 2.17 -5.37
N ASP A 224 15.03 2.45 -4.38
CA ASP A 224 16.48 2.56 -4.50
C ASP A 224 17.10 1.88 -3.26
N ALA A 225 18.31 1.34 -3.39
CA ALA A 225 19.04 0.65 -2.33
C ALA A 225 20.05 1.55 -1.61
N ARG A 226 20.23 2.80 -2.08
CA ARG A 226 21.18 3.77 -1.55
C ARG A 226 20.68 4.49 -0.31
#